data_AF-A0A540MQH0-F1
#
_entry.id   AF-A0A540MQH0-F1
#
_cell.length_a   1.000
_cell.length_b   1.000
_cell.length_c   1.000
_cell.angle_alpha   90.00
_cell.angle_beta   90.00
_cell.angle_gamma   90.00
#
_symmetry.space_group_name_H-M   'P 1'
#
loop_
_entity.id
_entity.type
_entity.pdbx_description
1 polymer ?
#
loop_
_entity_poly.entity_id
_entity_poly.type
_entity_poly.pdbx_seq_one_letter_code
_entity_poly.pdbx_strand_id
1 'polypeptide(L)'
;MEKPGSTRNVGGIEENILAILDSSEAKDNQDAYEDRITFLEAVRAASIVPKDGTPPTYAMFEAIFSILRIGKSLELTMESFRLLNELDKRFPRVYSSDVDNSTSSSSVPELIVVEEAWYPIASSENASNERGATNNSGGPVDSSGFQLLMQDLADATDEANFQASETKTLANMLLFQYLINVLEWDFLPRNRIYKETMNWVVLRESLINMLLVSRKVNQKSLTKDCLTIMCNLYQTHAGFTDDLICSKKSVAQPAEKFDAAAAIALLEIGNNTCIAMQKFLVIIMELDVSKQSADIQGSTTRADGIRSPLLEIILEELTYNKDILDPFLQVFDEPKWKLEIVVKYLWKYIAKPSIRTRRSNGPPDDDASFNGALKCFSNITGAKSTIKKIRTEVVQLLLAHGFQAHLSLPCENLLVGDTSTSDGETSSGSLVEVCENIISAFKNMKAADK
;
A
#
# COMPACT_ATOMS: atom_id res chain seq x y z
N MET A 1 -32.48 -19.11 40.20
CA MET A 1 -31.79 -19.86 39.13
C MET A 1 -30.61 -19.01 38.72
N GLU A 2 -29.42 -19.47 39.09
CA GLU A 2 -28.13 -18.81 38.88
C GLU A 2 -27.78 -18.73 37.40
N LYS A 3 -27.23 -17.58 36.99
CA LYS A 3 -26.50 -17.45 35.72
C LYS A 3 -25.17 -18.19 35.87
N PRO A 4 -24.75 -19.03 34.91
CA PRO A 4 -23.42 -19.63 34.96
C PRO A 4 -22.37 -18.54 34.67
N GLY A 5 -21.41 -18.41 35.59
CA GLY A 5 -20.27 -17.53 35.45
C GLY A 5 -19.29 -18.06 34.39
N SER A 6 -18.97 -17.23 33.40
CA SER A 6 -17.98 -17.50 32.36
C SER A 6 -17.01 -16.33 32.19
N THR A 7 -16.56 -15.75 33.30
CA THR A 7 -15.56 -14.67 33.31
C THR A 7 -14.34 -14.98 34.18
N ARG A 8 -14.30 -16.11 34.89
CA ARG A 8 -13.22 -16.44 35.83
C ARG A 8 -12.02 -17.20 35.22
N ASN A 9 -12.15 -17.78 34.03
CA ASN A 9 -11.08 -18.60 33.44
C ASN A 9 -10.18 -17.86 32.43
N VAL A 10 -10.59 -16.68 31.94
CA VAL A 10 -9.80 -15.94 30.94
C VAL A 10 -8.54 -15.34 31.56
N GLY A 11 -8.65 -14.76 32.76
CA GLY A 11 -7.50 -14.18 33.48
C GLY A 11 -6.42 -15.20 33.84
N GLY A 12 -6.81 -16.44 34.19
CA GLY A 12 -5.83 -17.50 34.50
C GLY A 12 -5.06 -18.00 33.27
N ILE A 13 -5.70 -18.05 32.10
CA ILE A 13 -5.02 -18.42 30.85
C ILE A 13 -4.07 -17.29 30.43
N GLU A 14 -4.49 -16.04 30.59
CA GLU A 14 -3.66 -14.88 30.30
C GLU A 14 -2.38 -14.86 31.14
N GLU A 15 -2.52 -14.91 32.47
CA GLU A 15 -1.39 -14.93 33.40
C GLU A 15 -0.43 -16.08 33.11
N ASN A 16 -0.95 -17.28 32.82
CA ASN A 16 -0.13 -18.45 32.52
C ASN A 16 0.68 -18.29 31.22
N ILE A 17 0.08 -17.72 30.17
CA ILE A 17 0.77 -17.52 28.89
C ILE A 17 1.80 -16.40 29.00
N LEU A 18 1.45 -15.28 29.65
CA LEU A 18 2.40 -14.17 29.84
C LEU A 18 3.57 -14.55 30.76
N ALA A 19 3.34 -15.41 31.76
CA ALA A 19 4.40 -15.91 32.64
C ALA A 19 5.51 -16.68 31.91
N ILE A 20 5.28 -17.14 30.67
CA ILE A 20 6.33 -17.74 29.82
C ILE A 20 7.43 -16.72 29.51
N LEU A 21 7.11 -15.42 29.45
CA LEU A 21 8.08 -14.36 29.15
C LEU A 21 8.80 -13.82 30.39
N ASP A 22 8.18 -13.89 31.57
CA ASP A 22 8.71 -13.35 32.84
C ASP A 22 9.99 -14.07 33.33
N SER A 23 10.32 -15.25 32.80
CA SER A 23 11.53 -16.01 33.16
C SER A 23 12.84 -15.40 32.64
N SER A 24 12.82 -14.46 31.70
CA SER A 24 14.02 -14.17 30.88
C SER A 24 14.32 -12.71 30.53
N GLU A 25 13.63 -11.72 31.11
CA GLU A 25 13.71 -10.31 30.68
C GLU A 25 15.12 -9.68 30.63
N ALA A 26 16.14 -10.26 31.29
CA ALA A 26 17.43 -9.60 31.48
C ALA A 26 18.56 -10.02 30.50
N LYS A 27 18.45 -11.11 29.72
CA LYS A 27 19.55 -11.55 28.82
C LYS A 27 19.03 -12.24 27.55
N ASP A 28 19.55 -11.84 26.38
CA ASP A 28 19.41 -12.60 25.13
C ASP A 28 20.26 -13.88 25.22
N ASN A 29 19.72 -14.91 25.87
CA ASN A 29 20.25 -16.27 25.89
C ASN A 29 19.32 -17.22 25.11
N GLN A 30 19.77 -18.45 24.91
CA GLN A 30 18.98 -19.49 24.24
C GLN A 30 17.64 -19.76 24.97
N ASP A 31 17.63 -19.67 26.29
CA ASP A 31 16.41 -19.86 27.08
C ASP A 31 15.35 -18.78 26.75
N ALA A 32 15.74 -17.50 26.69
CA ALA A 32 14.84 -16.40 26.31
C ALA A 32 14.29 -16.56 24.88
N TYR A 33 15.08 -17.17 23.99
CA TYR A 33 14.64 -17.48 22.63
C TYR A 33 13.54 -18.55 22.64
N GLU A 34 13.77 -19.66 23.33
CA GLU A 34 12.83 -20.77 23.45
C GLU A 34 11.55 -20.36 24.17
N ASP A 35 11.65 -19.53 25.21
CA ASP A 35 10.51 -18.95 25.92
C ASP A 35 9.64 -18.11 24.98
N ARG A 36 10.25 -17.24 24.16
CA ARG A 36 9.51 -16.42 23.18
C ARG A 36 8.82 -17.27 22.12
N ILE A 37 9.46 -18.32 21.61
CA ILE A 37 8.82 -19.26 20.67
C ILE A 37 7.64 -19.96 21.34
N THR A 38 7.85 -20.49 22.54
CA THR A 38 6.82 -21.19 23.32
C THR A 38 5.63 -20.27 23.61
N PHE A 39 5.89 -19.00 23.92
CA PHE A 39 4.86 -17.98 24.10
C PHE A 39 4.03 -17.77 22.82
N LEU A 40 4.67 -17.59 21.66
CA LEU A 40 3.97 -17.41 20.38
C LEU A 40 3.10 -18.64 20.04
N GLU A 41 3.62 -19.85 20.26
CA GLU A 41 2.89 -21.09 20.05
C GLU A 41 1.70 -21.23 21.02
N ALA A 42 1.88 -20.85 22.29
CA ALA A 42 0.82 -20.89 23.30
C ALA A 42 -0.34 -19.95 22.94
N VAL A 43 -0.03 -18.71 22.48
CA VAL A 43 -1.06 -17.79 21.99
C VAL A 43 -1.76 -18.36 20.76
N ARG A 44 -1.02 -18.92 19.80
CA ARG A 44 -1.60 -19.55 18.60
C ARG A 44 -2.53 -20.71 18.99
N ALA A 45 -2.13 -21.56 19.94
CA ALA A 45 -2.89 -22.69 20.42
C ALA A 45 -4.16 -22.29 21.19
N ALA A 46 -4.15 -21.14 21.88
CA ALA A 46 -5.31 -20.62 22.60
C ALA A 46 -6.30 -19.89 21.67
N SER A 47 -5.79 -19.09 20.73
CA SER A 47 -6.60 -18.13 19.96
C SER A 47 -6.90 -18.57 18.53
N ILE A 48 -5.97 -19.25 17.84
CA ILE A 48 -6.08 -19.59 16.41
C ILE A 48 -6.48 -21.05 16.16
N VAL A 49 -5.98 -22.00 16.93
CA VAL A 49 -6.25 -23.43 16.70
C VAL A 49 -7.70 -23.83 17.05
N PRO A 50 -8.28 -23.40 18.18
CA PRO A 50 -9.63 -23.83 18.57
C PRO A 50 -10.69 -23.16 17.69
N LYS A 51 -11.81 -23.84 17.43
CA LYS A 51 -12.92 -23.26 16.66
C LYS A 51 -13.51 -22.04 17.36
N ASP A 52 -13.66 -22.11 18.69
CA ASP A 52 -14.18 -21.04 19.55
C ASP A 52 -13.05 -20.35 20.35
N GLY A 53 -11.86 -20.26 19.75
CA GLY A 53 -10.69 -19.58 20.32
C GLY A 53 -11.00 -18.12 20.65
N THR A 54 -10.48 -17.66 21.78
CA THR A 54 -10.70 -16.29 22.27
C THR A 54 -9.66 -15.34 21.71
N PRO A 55 -10.00 -14.06 21.46
CA PRO A 55 -9.00 -13.06 21.09
C PRO A 55 -7.95 -12.94 22.20
N PRO A 56 -6.65 -12.79 21.84
CA PRO A 56 -5.61 -12.47 22.81
C PRO A 56 -5.90 -11.14 23.52
N THR A 57 -5.37 -10.98 24.71
CA THR A 57 -5.48 -9.72 25.45
C THR A 57 -4.53 -8.66 24.88
N TYR A 58 -4.75 -7.40 25.25
CA TYR A 58 -3.88 -6.30 24.82
C TYR A 58 -2.40 -6.56 25.19
N ALA A 59 -2.14 -7.08 26.39
CA ALA A 59 -0.79 -7.39 26.85
C ALA A 59 -0.13 -8.49 26.00
N MET A 60 -0.88 -9.52 25.60
CA MET A 60 -0.39 -10.55 24.69
C MET A 60 -0.05 -9.96 23.33
N PHE A 61 -0.94 -9.14 22.74
CA PHE A 61 -0.65 -8.48 21.47
C PHE A 61 0.58 -7.56 21.56
N GLU A 62 0.71 -6.78 22.64
CA GLU A 62 1.86 -5.91 22.88
C GLU A 62 3.15 -6.73 22.95
N ALA A 63 3.14 -7.88 23.62
CA ALA A 63 4.29 -8.78 23.71
C ALA A 63 4.66 -9.37 22.33
N ILE A 64 3.69 -9.86 21.55
CA ILE A 64 3.95 -10.40 20.20
C ILE A 64 4.51 -9.29 19.29
N PHE A 65 3.92 -8.10 19.34
CA PHE A 65 4.36 -6.95 18.56
C PHE A 65 5.77 -6.47 18.97
N SER A 66 6.07 -6.51 20.26
CA SER A 66 7.41 -6.23 20.77
C SER A 66 8.42 -7.25 20.22
N ILE A 67 8.11 -8.55 20.21
CA ILE A 67 8.98 -9.58 19.61
C ILE A 67 9.22 -9.29 18.11
N LEU A 68 8.20 -8.88 17.35
CA LEU A 68 8.37 -8.46 15.95
C LEU A 68 9.31 -7.25 15.83
N ARG A 69 9.18 -6.26 16.71
CA ARG A 69 9.84 -4.95 16.59
C ARG A 69 11.28 -4.92 17.13
N ILE A 70 11.55 -5.63 18.22
CA ILE A 70 12.87 -5.64 18.90
C ILE A 70 13.54 -7.01 18.89
N GLY A 71 12.89 -8.04 18.32
CA GLY A 71 13.46 -9.37 18.17
C GLY A 71 14.75 -9.37 17.35
N LYS A 72 15.73 -10.16 17.77
CA LYS A 72 17.04 -10.28 17.11
C LYS A 72 17.17 -11.51 16.20
N SER A 73 16.20 -12.43 16.27
CA SER A 73 16.14 -13.63 15.44
C SER A 73 15.10 -13.47 14.35
N LEU A 74 15.49 -13.78 13.10
CA LEU A 74 14.58 -13.77 11.96
C LEU A 74 13.41 -14.75 12.15
N GLU A 75 13.64 -15.90 12.79
CA GLU A 75 12.58 -16.88 13.06
C GLU A 75 11.51 -16.29 14.00
N LEU A 76 11.93 -15.65 15.10
CA LEU A 76 11.01 -14.95 16.00
C LEU A 76 10.24 -13.83 15.29
N THR A 77 10.94 -13.03 14.49
CA THR A 77 10.33 -11.96 13.69
C THR A 77 9.28 -12.52 12.72
N MET A 78 9.60 -13.59 11.99
CA MET A 78 8.69 -14.23 11.03
C MET A 78 7.48 -14.86 11.72
N GLU A 79 7.67 -15.57 12.83
CA GLU A 79 6.57 -16.20 13.56
C GLU A 79 5.66 -15.17 14.22
N SER A 80 6.23 -14.08 14.75
CA SER A 80 5.45 -12.96 15.29
C SER A 80 4.65 -12.27 14.19
N PHE A 81 5.27 -12.00 13.04
CA PHE A 81 4.60 -11.45 11.86
C PHE A 81 3.43 -12.32 11.41
N ARG A 82 3.64 -13.63 11.26
CA ARG A 82 2.59 -14.58 10.85
C ARG A 82 1.44 -14.60 11.85
N LEU A 83 1.76 -14.74 13.14
CA LEU A 83 0.77 -14.81 14.19
C LEU A 83 -0.09 -13.54 14.26
N LEU A 84 0.52 -12.36 14.17
CA LEU A 84 -0.23 -11.10 14.17
C LEU A 84 -1.20 -11.00 12.99
N ASN A 85 -0.77 -11.35 11.78
CA ASN A 85 -1.65 -11.35 10.61
C ASN A 85 -2.80 -12.36 10.73
N GLU A 86 -2.55 -13.55 11.31
CA GLU A 86 -3.61 -14.54 11.57
C GLU A 86 -4.61 -14.05 12.60
N LEU A 87 -4.13 -13.39 13.66
CA LEU A 87 -4.96 -12.83 14.72
C LEU A 87 -5.86 -11.71 14.19
N ASP A 88 -5.32 -10.75 13.44
CA ASP A 88 -6.10 -9.66 12.86
C ASP A 88 -7.12 -10.17 11.82
N LYS A 89 -6.78 -11.22 11.07
CA LYS A 89 -7.73 -11.84 10.14
C LYS A 89 -8.87 -12.53 10.87
N ARG A 90 -8.58 -13.18 12.01
CA ARG A 90 -9.58 -13.92 12.78
C ARG A 90 -10.42 -13.01 13.67
N PHE A 91 -9.83 -11.95 14.21
CA PHE A 91 -10.44 -11.00 15.12
C PHE A 91 -10.28 -9.57 14.57
N PRO A 92 -10.92 -9.26 13.42
CA PRO A 92 -10.76 -7.96 12.79
C PRO A 92 -11.31 -6.86 13.68
N ARG A 93 -10.54 -5.78 13.84
CA ARG A 93 -10.96 -4.61 14.62
C ARG A 93 -12.17 -3.92 14.01
N VAL A 94 -12.18 -3.79 12.69
CA VAL A 94 -13.21 -3.07 11.94
C VAL A 94 -13.79 -4.01 10.90
N TYR A 95 -15.10 -4.18 10.91
CA TYR A 95 -15.81 -4.99 9.94
C TYR A 95 -17.23 -4.44 9.72
N SER A 96 -17.84 -4.80 8.60
CA SER A 96 -19.26 -4.53 8.34
C SER A 96 -20.10 -5.70 8.82
N SER A 97 -21.26 -5.45 9.44
CA SER A 97 -22.23 -6.51 9.69
C SER A 97 -22.75 -7.08 8.36
N ASP A 98 -22.75 -8.40 8.22
CA ASP A 98 -23.35 -9.06 7.06
C ASP A 98 -24.87 -8.90 7.10
N VAL A 99 -25.47 -8.48 5.98
CA VAL A 99 -26.92 -8.26 5.79
C VAL A 99 -27.71 -9.58 5.79
N ASP A 100 -27.06 -10.72 5.94
CA ASP A 100 -27.60 -12.07 5.68
C ASP A 100 -28.66 -12.57 6.67
N ASN A 101 -29.16 -11.75 7.59
CA ASN A 101 -30.27 -12.12 8.48
C ASN A 101 -31.42 -11.09 8.54
N SER A 102 -31.65 -10.29 7.49
CA SER A 102 -32.88 -9.50 7.44
C SER A 102 -33.53 -9.48 6.06
N THR A 103 -34.81 -9.82 6.04
CA THR A 103 -35.75 -9.80 4.91
C THR A 103 -36.05 -8.38 4.36
N SER A 104 -35.15 -7.41 4.49
CA SER A 104 -35.30 -6.09 3.89
C SER A 104 -34.09 -5.71 3.05
N SER A 105 -34.30 -5.60 1.75
CA SER A 105 -33.33 -5.17 0.73
C SER A 105 -32.90 -3.68 0.84
N SER A 106 -32.97 -3.08 2.03
CA SER A 106 -32.78 -1.64 2.25
C SER A 106 -31.98 -1.28 3.50
N SER A 107 -31.43 -2.26 4.23
CA SER A 107 -30.58 -1.96 5.39
C SER A 107 -29.14 -1.72 4.93
N VAL A 108 -28.65 -0.49 5.15
CA VAL A 108 -27.23 -0.17 5.00
C VAL A 108 -26.45 -1.00 6.02
N PRO A 109 -25.36 -1.70 5.63
CA PRO A 109 -24.51 -2.43 6.56
C PRO A 109 -24.00 -1.50 7.67
N GLU A 110 -23.95 -2.01 8.90
CA GLU A 110 -23.45 -1.25 10.05
C GLU A 110 -21.94 -1.47 10.17
N LEU A 111 -21.18 -0.39 10.37
CA LEU A 111 -19.76 -0.48 10.68
C LEU A 111 -19.59 -0.83 12.16
N ILE A 112 -18.95 -1.95 12.44
CA ILE A 112 -18.61 -2.36 13.80
C ILE A 112 -17.12 -2.07 14.02
N VAL A 113 -16.84 -1.27 15.05
CA VAL A 113 -15.48 -0.97 15.53
C VAL A 113 -15.34 -1.54 16.94
N VAL A 114 -14.44 -2.50 17.11
CA VAL A 114 -14.18 -3.09 18.44
C VAL A 114 -13.28 -2.13 19.23
N GLU A 115 -13.88 -1.35 20.14
CA GLU A 115 -13.16 -0.32 20.91
C GLU A 115 -11.98 -0.89 21.71
N GLU A 116 -12.16 -2.06 22.32
CA GLU A 116 -11.16 -2.74 23.17
C GLU A 116 -10.09 -3.51 22.38
N ALA A 117 -10.10 -3.45 21.04
CA ALA A 117 -9.12 -4.16 20.22
C ALA A 117 -7.70 -3.60 20.37
N TRP A 118 -6.71 -4.42 19.99
CA TRP A 118 -5.31 -4.00 19.94
C TRP A 118 -5.05 -2.98 18.80
N TYR A 119 -4.08 -2.07 19.03
CA TYR A 119 -3.63 -1.06 18.07
C TYR A 119 -2.11 -1.02 17.97
N PRO A 120 -1.51 -1.48 16.85
CA PRO A 120 -0.06 -1.39 16.65
C PRO A 120 0.37 0.02 16.19
N ILE A 121 -0.57 0.93 15.92
CA ILE A 121 -0.31 2.32 15.54
C ILE A 121 -0.92 3.26 16.59
N ALA A 122 -0.10 4.09 17.22
CA ALA A 122 -0.55 5.09 18.18
C ALA A 122 -1.01 6.38 17.48
N SER A 123 -2.26 6.80 17.73
CA SER A 123 -2.74 8.12 17.28
C SER A 123 -2.15 9.24 18.14
N SER A 124 -1.80 10.36 17.51
CA SER A 124 -1.21 11.53 18.15
C SER A 124 -2.06 12.13 19.28
N GLU A 125 -3.38 11.89 19.29
CA GLU A 125 -4.29 12.42 20.31
C GLU A 125 -4.27 11.61 21.61
N ASN A 126 -3.89 10.32 21.55
CA ASN A 126 -3.83 9.44 22.73
C ASN A 126 -2.47 9.48 23.43
N ALA A 127 -1.44 10.03 22.78
CA ALA A 127 -0.08 10.09 23.31
C ALA A 127 0.15 11.20 24.35
N SER A 128 -0.83 12.09 24.57
CA SER A 128 -0.70 13.22 25.52
C SER A 128 -1.14 12.87 26.94
N ASN A 129 -1.74 11.72 27.19
CA ASN A 129 -2.20 11.32 28.52
C ASN A 129 -1.40 10.12 29.05
N GLU A 130 -0.48 10.41 29.97
CA GLU A 130 -0.02 9.51 31.05
C GLU A 130 0.68 8.17 30.70
N ARG A 131 1.52 8.11 29.66
CA ARG A 131 2.74 7.27 29.74
C ARG A 131 3.95 8.15 29.54
N GLY A 132 4.72 8.31 30.62
CA GLY A 132 6.00 9.02 30.58
C GLY A 132 6.85 8.51 29.41
N ALA A 133 7.60 9.44 28.82
CA ALA A 133 8.60 9.24 27.77
C ALA A 133 9.70 8.26 28.23
N THR A 134 9.31 7.01 28.39
CA THR A 134 10.16 5.84 28.41
C THR A 134 10.25 5.41 26.95
N ASN A 135 11.48 5.33 26.45
CA ASN A 135 11.81 4.86 25.12
C ASN A 135 11.45 3.36 25.00
N ASN A 136 10.16 3.02 25.07
CA ASN A 136 9.68 1.66 24.92
C ASN A 136 9.68 1.33 23.43
N SER A 137 10.85 0.95 22.93
CA SER A 137 11.08 0.53 21.55
C SER A 137 10.21 -0.66 21.12
N GLY A 138 9.55 -1.34 22.05
CA GLY A 138 8.62 -2.46 21.79
C GLY A 138 7.11 -2.11 21.77
N GLY A 139 6.72 -0.87 22.11
CA GLY A 139 5.31 -0.46 22.12
C GLY A 139 4.72 -0.19 20.73
N PRO A 140 3.46 0.29 20.63
CA PRO A 140 2.86 0.73 19.36
C PRO A 140 3.71 1.77 18.62
N VAL A 141 3.60 1.80 17.30
CA VAL A 141 4.31 2.72 16.42
C VAL A 141 3.54 4.03 16.31
N ASP A 142 4.09 5.13 16.80
CA ASP A 142 3.50 6.45 16.58
C ASP A 142 3.86 6.99 15.18
N SER A 143 3.29 8.13 14.80
CA SER A 143 3.51 8.70 13.46
C SER A 143 4.98 9.01 13.17
N SER A 144 5.76 9.41 14.19
CA SER A 144 7.20 9.65 14.04
C SER A 144 7.95 8.33 13.85
N GLY A 145 7.60 7.29 14.61
CA GLY A 145 8.14 5.94 14.45
C GLY A 145 7.86 5.35 13.08
N PHE A 146 6.67 5.60 12.51
CA PHE A 146 6.35 5.17 11.13
C PHE A 146 7.23 5.88 10.11
N GLN A 147 7.44 7.19 10.24
CA GLN A 147 8.33 7.93 9.34
C GLN A 147 9.79 7.46 9.47
N LEU A 148 10.26 7.20 10.70
CA LEU A 148 11.61 6.65 10.91
C LEU A 148 11.78 5.26 10.30
N LEU A 149 10.77 4.38 10.42
CA LEU A 149 10.78 3.07 9.77
C LEU A 149 10.93 3.21 8.24
N MET A 150 10.23 4.16 7.63
CA MET A 150 10.32 4.43 6.20
C MET A 150 11.70 4.95 5.78
N GLN A 151 12.32 5.81 6.61
CA GLN A 151 13.67 6.30 6.36
C GLN A 151 14.71 5.18 6.50
N ASP A 152 14.63 4.38 7.57
CA ASP A 152 15.49 3.21 7.78
C ASP A 152 15.41 2.23 6.60
N LEU A 153 14.21 2.01 6.04
CA LEU A 153 14.03 1.16 4.86
C LEU A 153 14.61 1.80 3.60
N ALA A 154 14.40 3.09 3.39
CA ALA A 154 14.96 3.80 2.23
C ALA A 154 16.49 3.74 2.24
N ASP A 155 17.12 4.05 3.38
CA ASP A 155 18.57 3.99 3.58
C ASP A 155 19.09 2.56 3.34
N ALA A 156 18.44 1.55 3.94
CA ALA A 156 18.84 0.15 3.77
C ALA A 156 18.78 -0.32 2.31
N THR A 157 17.81 0.16 1.52
CA THR A 157 17.69 -0.21 0.10
C THR A 157 18.62 0.58 -0.83
N ASP A 158 19.19 1.70 -0.38
CA ASP A 158 20.13 2.52 -1.16
C ASP A 158 21.58 2.01 -1.04
N GLU A 159 21.89 1.25 0.01
CA GLU A 159 23.23 0.69 0.19
C GLU A 159 23.57 -0.31 -0.93
N ALA A 160 24.69 -0.04 -1.62
CA ALA A 160 25.25 -0.87 -2.70
C ALA A 160 25.52 -2.35 -2.30
N ASN A 161 25.38 -2.65 -1.01
CA ASN A 161 25.48 -3.97 -0.40
C ASN A 161 24.19 -4.28 0.35
N PHE A 162 23.04 -4.33 -0.34
CA PHE A 162 21.81 -4.95 0.17
C PHE A 162 22.08 -6.44 0.45
N GLN A 163 22.84 -6.71 1.50
CA GLN A 163 23.32 -8.02 1.89
C GLN A 163 22.29 -8.65 2.80
N ALA A 164 21.93 -9.89 2.48
CA ALA A 164 20.97 -10.72 3.20
C ALA A 164 21.32 -10.98 4.68
N SER A 165 22.43 -10.45 5.18
CA SER A 165 22.92 -10.68 6.55
C SER A 165 22.34 -9.73 7.60
N GLU A 166 21.64 -8.65 7.23
CA GLU A 166 21.04 -7.76 8.23
C GLU A 166 19.62 -8.19 8.59
N THR A 167 19.51 -9.02 9.63
CA THR A 167 18.24 -9.42 10.26
C THR A 167 17.34 -8.24 10.60
N LYS A 168 17.93 -7.08 10.91
CA LYS A 168 17.22 -5.82 11.20
C LYS A 168 16.44 -5.30 9.98
N THR A 169 17.05 -5.32 8.79
CA THR A 169 16.39 -4.83 7.56
C THR A 169 15.20 -5.70 7.20
N LEU A 170 15.36 -7.03 7.28
CA LEU A 170 14.26 -7.98 7.10
C LEU A 170 13.15 -7.78 8.13
N ALA A 171 13.50 -7.54 9.40
CA ALA A 171 12.52 -7.26 10.44
C ALA A 171 11.76 -5.96 10.20
N ASN A 172 12.44 -4.89 9.78
CA ASN A 172 11.80 -3.63 9.41
C ASN A 172 10.84 -3.81 8.23
N MET A 173 11.20 -4.63 7.23
CA MET A 173 10.33 -4.96 6.10
C MET A 173 9.06 -5.70 6.54
N LEU A 174 9.19 -6.73 7.37
CA LEU A 174 8.06 -7.47 7.91
C LEU A 174 7.18 -6.59 8.81
N LEU A 175 7.78 -5.74 9.64
CA LEU A 175 7.06 -4.76 10.45
C LEU A 175 6.27 -3.80 9.56
N PHE A 176 6.88 -3.24 8.52
CA PHE A 176 6.20 -2.36 7.58
C PHE A 176 5.02 -3.08 6.89
N GLN A 177 5.24 -4.29 6.37
CA GLN A 177 4.18 -5.09 5.74
C GLN A 177 2.98 -5.30 6.68
N TYR A 178 3.24 -5.64 7.95
CA TYR A 178 2.19 -5.81 8.94
C TYR A 178 1.42 -4.50 9.22
N LEU A 179 2.14 -3.39 9.40
CA LEU A 179 1.51 -2.08 9.62
C LEU A 179 0.61 -1.68 8.45
N ILE A 180 1.04 -1.94 7.21
CA ILE A 180 0.21 -1.66 6.02
C ILE A 180 -1.05 -2.54 6.01
N ASN A 181 -0.96 -3.83 6.34
CA ASN A 181 -2.14 -4.69 6.43
C ASN A 181 -3.14 -4.15 7.46
N VAL A 182 -2.67 -3.66 8.61
CA VAL A 182 -3.54 -3.07 9.64
C VAL A 182 -4.19 -1.76 9.17
N LEU A 183 -3.46 -0.92 8.43
CA LEU A 183 -4.03 0.29 7.81
C LEU A 183 -5.09 -0.06 6.76
N GLU A 184 -4.83 -1.08 5.95
CA GLU A 184 -5.74 -1.56 4.89
C GLU A 184 -7.02 -2.17 5.49
N TRP A 185 -6.89 -3.08 6.46
CA TRP A 185 -8.03 -3.72 7.12
C TRP A 185 -8.90 -2.75 7.91
N ASP A 186 -8.34 -1.65 8.39
CA ASP A 186 -9.11 -0.55 8.95
C ASP A 186 -9.84 0.26 7.88
N PHE A 187 -9.12 0.62 6.82
CA PHE A 187 -9.59 1.56 5.81
C PHE A 187 -10.67 0.97 4.91
N LEU A 188 -10.52 -0.28 4.45
CA LEU A 188 -11.42 -0.84 3.44
C LEU A 188 -12.89 -0.94 3.91
N PRO A 189 -13.20 -1.48 5.11
CA PRO A 189 -14.57 -1.49 5.60
C PRO A 189 -15.14 -0.08 5.80
N ARG A 190 -14.33 0.85 6.32
CA ARG A 190 -14.71 2.26 6.50
C ARG A 190 -15.02 2.92 5.16
N ASN A 191 -14.19 2.71 4.14
CA ASN A 191 -14.36 3.27 2.81
C ASN A 191 -15.60 2.71 2.12
N ARG A 192 -15.90 1.41 2.32
CA ARG A 192 -17.15 0.81 1.82
C ARG A 192 -18.37 1.51 2.40
N ILE A 193 -18.42 1.66 3.72
CA ILE A 193 -19.52 2.35 4.40
C ILE A 193 -19.61 3.81 3.98
N TYR A 194 -18.48 4.51 3.82
CA TYR A 194 -18.46 5.86 3.29
C TYR A 194 -19.06 5.96 1.88
N LYS A 195 -18.70 5.05 0.96
CA LYS A 195 -19.24 5.06 -0.41
C LYS A 195 -20.77 4.88 -0.43
N GLU A 196 -21.33 4.19 0.56
CA GLU A 196 -22.78 3.96 0.68
C GLU A 196 -23.51 5.09 1.43
N THR A 197 -22.88 5.66 2.46
CA THR A 197 -23.53 6.64 3.38
C THR A 197 -23.13 8.08 3.13
N MET A 198 -22.03 8.31 2.42
CA MET A 198 -21.33 9.59 2.30
C MET A 198 -20.89 10.20 3.64
N ASN A 199 -20.85 9.40 4.71
CA ASN A 199 -20.46 9.88 6.03
C ASN A 199 -18.93 10.00 6.17
N TRP A 200 -18.40 11.20 5.91
CA TRP A 200 -16.95 11.47 5.98
C TRP A 200 -16.32 11.14 7.34
N VAL A 201 -17.07 11.22 8.45
CA VAL A 201 -16.57 10.93 9.80
C VAL A 201 -15.96 9.53 9.88
N VAL A 202 -16.58 8.56 9.20
CA VAL A 202 -16.12 7.16 9.18
C VAL A 202 -14.71 7.02 8.61
N LEU A 203 -14.38 7.77 7.56
CA LEU A 203 -13.05 7.80 6.95
C LEU A 203 -12.08 8.70 7.71
N ARG A 204 -12.56 9.81 8.29
CA ARG A 204 -11.75 10.70 9.11
C ARG A 204 -11.12 9.97 10.29
N GLU A 205 -11.87 9.03 10.88
CA GLU A 205 -11.44 8.17 11.99
C GLU A 205 -10.61 6.96 11.57
N SER A 206 -10.36 6.77 10.26
CA SER A 206 -9.49 5.68 9.81
C SER A 206 -8.05 5.90 10.28
N LEU A 207 -7.35 4.81 10.59
CA LEU A 207 -5.94 4.86 11.00
C LEU A 207 -5.06 5.56 9.95
N ILE A 208 -5.34 5.31 8.67
CA ILE A 208 -4.60 5.94 7.57
C ILE A 208 -4.80 7.44 7.55
N ASN A 209 -6.03 7.93 7.73
CA ASN A 209 -6.27 9.37 7.80
C ASN A 209 -5.57 9.99 9.02
N MET A 210 -5.69 9.35 10.20
CA MET A 210 -5.03 9.81 11.43
C MET A 210 -3.49 9.86 11.29
N LEU A 211 -2.90 8.87 10.61
CA LEU A 211 -1.46 8.85 10.32
C LEU A 211 -1.05 10.03 9.43
N LEU A 212 -1.79 10.28 8.34
CA LEU A 212 -1.43 11.30 7.34
C LEU A 212 -1.69 12.74 7.79
N VAL A 213 -2.69 12.99 8.64
CA VAL A 213 -2.96 14.34 9.18
C VAL A 213 -2.01 14.71 10.32
N SER A 214 -1.23 13.75 10.82
CA SER A 214 -0.25 13.98 11.87
C SER A 214 0.84 14.96 11.39
N ARG A 215 1.05 16.04 12.15
CA ARG A 215 2.11 17.03 11.87
C ARG A 215 3.52 16.45 11.96
N LYS A 216 3.64 15.27 12.58
CA LYS A 216 4.89 14.52 12.68
C LYS A 216 5.28 13.82 11.38
N VAL A 217 4.35 13.69 10.43
CA VAL A 217 4.59 13.05 9.13
C VAL A 217 4.78 14.10 8.06
N ASN A 218 5.94 14.08 7.41
CA ASN A 218 6.17 14.86 6.20
C ASN A 218 5.74 14.04 4.97
N GLN A 219 4.54 14.32 4.44
CA GLN A 219 3.98 13.57 3.31
C GLN A 219 4.87 13.59 2.06
N LYS A 220 5.58 14.70 1.79
CA LYS A 220 6.49 14.79 0.64
C LYS A 220 7.71 13.89 0.81
N SER A 221 8.35 13.95 1.98
CA SER A 221 9.46 13.04 2.31
C SER A 221 9.01 11.59 2.27
N LEU A 222 7.89 11.28 2.91
CA LEU A 222 7.32 9.94 2.95
C LEU A 222 7.06 9.40 1.53
N THR A 223 6.49 10.21 0.65
CA THR A 223 6.24 9.82 -0.75
C THR A 223 7.55 9.53 -1.47
N LYS A 224 8.56 10.39 -1.31
CA LYS A 224 9.88 10.18 -1.91
C LYS A 224 10.50 8.87 -1.42
N ASP A 225 10.46 8.61 -0.11
CA ASP A 225 11.00 7.39 0.49
C ASP A 225 10.27 6.15 -0.06
N CYS A 226 8.93 6.20 -0.22
CA CYS A 226 8.16 5.13 -0.86
C CYS A 226 8.64 4.83 -2.29
N LEU A 227 8.83 5.89 -3.11
CA LEU A 227 9.28 5.74 -4.49
C LEU A 227 10.70 5.16 -4.55
N THR A 228 11.61 5.65 -3.72
CA THR A 228 12.99 5.15 -3.62
C THR A 228 13.01 3.66 -3.28
N ILE A 229 12.30 3.25 -2.21
CA ILE A 229 12.25 1.85 -1.76
C ILE A 229 11.74 0.94 -2.88
N MET A 230 10.61 1.28 -3.53
CA MET A 230 10.05 0.47 -4.61
C MET A 230 11.03 0.33 -5.79
N CYS A 231 11.66 1.43 -6.20
CA CYS A 231 12.58 1.42 -7.34
C CYS A 231 13.85 0.61 -7.02
N ASN A 232 14.42 0.78 -5.83
CA ASN A 232 15.66 0.10 -5.42
C ASN A 232 15.45 -1.41 -5.23
N LEU A 233 14.34 -1.82 -4.62
CA LEU A 233 14.00 -3.24 -4.48
C LEU A 233 13.79 -3.92 -5.83
N TYR A 234 13.20 -3.22 -6.80
CA TYR A 234 13.06 -3.74 -8.16
C TYR A 234 14.37 -3.89 -8.90
N GLN A 235 15.24 -2.89 -8.83
CA GLN A 235 16.56 -2.97 -9.45
C GLN A 235 17.37 -4.12 -8.85
N THR A 236 17.26 -4.31 -7.53
CA THR A 236 17.86 -5.44 -6.82
C THR A 236 17.34 -6.77 -7.34
N HIS A 237 16.01 -6.93 -7.47
CA HIS A 237 15.39 -8.13 -8.03
C HIS A 237 15.80 -8.40 -9.50
N ALA A 238 15.84 -7.36 -10.34
CA ALA A 238 16.26 -7.47 -11.74
C ALA A 238 17.72 -7.93 -11.86
N GLY A 239 18.63 -7.34 -11.06
CA GLY A 239 20.04 -7.74 -11.01
C GLY A 239 20.23 -9.19 -10.57
N PHE A 240 19.50 -9.65 -9.54
CA PHE A 240 19.54 -11.06 -9.11
C PHE A 240 19.06 -12.03 -10.20
N THR A 241 18.05 -11.64 -10.99
CA THR A 241 17.51 -12.49 -12.06
C THR A 241 18.54 -12.66 -13.18
N ASP A 242 19.22 -11.58 -13.57
CA ASP A 242 20.25 -11.60 -14.61
C ASP A 242 21.51 -12.37 -14.19
N ASP A 243 21.93 -12.24 -12.92
CA ASP A 243 23.09 -12.97 -12.37
C ASP A 243 22.82 -14.47 -12.22
N LEU A 244 21.59 -14.88 -11.83
CA LEU A 244 21.21 -16.29 -11.77
C LEU A 244 21.19 -16.94 -13.16
N ILE A 245 20.85 -16.17 -14.19
CA ILE A 245 20.87 -16.59 -15.60
C ILE A 245 22.32 -16.67 -16.12
N CYS A 246 23.19 -15.73 -15.72
CA CYS A 246 24.60 -15.68 -16.14
C CYS A 246 25.48 -16.73 -15.44
N SER A 247 25.18 -17.06 -14.18
CA SER A 247 25.87 -18.07 -13.37
C SER A 247 25.83 -19.48 -13.95
N LYS A 248 24.79 -19.84 -14.72
CA LYS A 248 24.66 -21.16 -15.37
C LYS A 248 25.73 -21.45 -16.44
N LYS A 249 26.54 -20.48 -16.86
CA LYS A 249 27.56 -20.65 -17.91
C LYS A 249 29.01 -20.51 -17.44
N SER A 250 29.25 -20.23 -16.16
CA SER A 250 30.60 -19.95 -15.65
C SER A 250 31.10 -21.05 -14.72
N VAL A 251 32.12 -21.79 -15.18
CA VAL A 251 32.94 -22.66 -14.32
C VAL A 251 34.02 -21.80 -13.70
N ALA A 252 33.71 -21.11 -12.60
CA ALA A 252 34.70 -20.41 -11.79
C ALA A 252 34.47 -20.68 -10.29
N GLN A 253 35.58 -20.71 -9.55
CA GLN A 253 35.73 -21.16 -8.17
C GLN A 253 34.74 -20.51 -7.17
N PRO A 254 34.43 -21.19 -6.05
CA PRO A 254 33.36 -20.78 -5.16
C PRO A 254 33.70 -19.45 -4.49
N ALA A 255 32.98 -18.40 -4.87
CA ALA A 255 32.91 -17.17 -4.09
C ALA A 255 32.37 -17.49 -2.68
N GLU A 256 32.74 -16.67 -1.71
CA GLU A 256 32.37 -16.73 -0.28
C GLU A 256 30.97 -17.32 -0.07
N LYS A 257 30.84 -18.20 0.94
CA LYS A 257 29.59 -18.88 1.36
C LYS A 257 28.36 -17.99 1.13
N PHE A 258 27.79 -18.09 -0.06
CA PHE A 258 26.55 -17.41 -0.40
C PHE A 258 25.45 -18.23 0.22
N ASP A 259 24.86 -17.72 1.31
CA ASP A 259 23.68 -18.36 1.88
C ASP A 259 22.50 -18.15 0.94
N ALA A 260 22.32 -19.11 0.04
CA ALA A 260 21.26 -19.09 -0.95
C ALA A 260 19.86 -18.98 -0.29
N ALA A 261 19.68 -19.53 0.91
CA ALA A 261 18.41 -19.43 1.63
C ALA A 261 18.14 -18.00 2.10
N ALA A 262 19.16 -17.33 2.65
CA ALA A 262 19.05 -15.93 3.05
C ALA A 262 18.77 -14.99 1.85
N ALA A 263 19.43 -15.23 0.72
CA ALA A 263 19.18 -14.46 -0.50
C ALA A 263 17.76 -14.66 -1.07
N ILE A 264 17.24 -15.89 -1.04
CA ILE A 264 15.86 -16.18 -1.46
C ILE A 264 14.86 -15.50 -0.52
N ALA A 265 15.06 -15.59 0.80
CA ALA A 265 14.19 -14.95 1.79
C ALA A 265 14.18 -13.42 1.62
N LEU A 266 15.34 -12.82 1.35
CA LEU A 266 15.46 -11.39 1.07
C LEU A 266 14.67 -10.97 -0.18
N LEU A 267 14.74 -11.76 -1.25
CA LEU A 267 14.00 -11.48 -2.48
C LEU A 267 12.48 -11.56 -2.26
N GLU A 268 12.02 -12.60 -1.56
CA GLU A 268 10.61 -12.80 -1.25
C GLU A 268 10.06 -11.71 -0.32
N ILE A 269 10.77 -11.41 0.77
CA ILE A 269 10.39 -10.34 1.71
C ILE A 269 10.46 -8.98 1.03
N GLY A 270 11.48 -8.72 0.20
CA GLY A 270 11.59 -7.50 -0.60
C GLY A 270 10.42 -7.33 -1.56
N ASN A 271 10.03 -8.37 -2.30
CA ASN A 271 8.87 -8.32 -3.19
C ASN A 271 7.56 -8.06 -2.43
N ASN A 272 7.35 -8.75 -1.30
CA ASN A 272 6.18 -8.51 -0.46
C ASN A 272 6.18 -7.08 0.15
N THR A 273 7.35 -6.51 0.41
CA THR A 273 7.50 -5.11 0.84
C THR A 273 7.11 -4.15 -0.27
N CYS A 274 7.53 -4.40 -1.52
CA CYS A 274 7.06 -3.64 -2.68
C CYS A 274 5.54 -3.70 -2.83
N ILE A 275 4.93 -4.89 -2.68
CA ILE A 275 3.48 -5.06 -2.73
C ILE A 275 2.79 -4.24 -1.62
N ALA A 276 3.30 -4.31 -0.39
CA ALA A 276 2.81 -3.50 0.72
C ALA A 276 2.95 -2.00 0.44
N MET A 277 4.05 -1.56 -0.17
CA MET A 277 4.25 -0.15 -0.54
C MET A 277 3.22 0.31 -1.58
N GLN A 278 2.95 -0.51 -2.59
CA GLN A 278 1.91 -0.23 -3.57
C GLN A 278 0.54 -0.12 -2.91
N LYS A 279 0.18 -1.08 -2.04
CA LYS A 279 -1.06 -1.02 -1.26
C LYS A 279 -1.17 0.27 -0.45
N PHE A 280 -0.09 0.67 0.22
CA PHE A 280 -0.05 1.91 0.99
C PHE A 280 -0.34 3.14 0.11
N LEU A 281 0.30 3.26 -1.05
CA LEU A 281 0.00 4.35 -1.98
C LEU A 281 -1.44 4.30 -2.49
N VAL A 282 -1.96 3.12 -2.81
CA VAL A 282 -3.34 2.92 -3.28
C VAL A 282 -4.36 3.38 -2.24
N ILE A 283 -4.25 2.96 -0.97
CA ILE A 283 -5.20 3.36 0.07
C ILE A 283 -5.15 4.88 0.34
N ILE A 284 -3.98 5.52 0.20
CA ILE A 284 -3.86 6.98 0.33
C ILE A 284 -4.56 7.68 -0.85
N MET A 285 -4.35 7.21 -2.08
CA MET A 285 -4.99 7.78 -3.27
C MET A 285 -6.51 7.57 -3.25
N GLU A 286 -7.00 6.43 -2.76
CA GLU A 286 -8.43 6.21 -2.54
C GLU A 286 -8.99 7.15 -1.48
N LEU A 287 -8.27 7.35 -0.37
CA LEU A 287 -8.65 8.32 0.66
C LEU A 287 -8.69 9.74 0.08
N ASP A 288 -7.78 10.12 -0.82
CA ASP A 288 -7.78 11.41 -1.51
C ASP A 288 -9.04 11.61 -2.35
N VAL A 289 -9.45 10.60 -3.13
CA VAL A 289 -10.67 10.66 -3.94
C VAL A 289 -11.92 10.77 -3.08
N SER A 290 -12.00 9.97 -2.00
CA SER A 290 -13.10 10.05 -1.05
C SER A 290 -13.14 11.41 -0.35
N LYS A 291 -11.99 11.95 0.06
CA LYS A 291 -11.91 13.27 0.68
C LYS A 291 -12.37 14.38 -0.28
N GLN A 292 -11.90 14.36 -1.53
CA GLN A 292 -12.32 15.32 -2.54
C GLN A 292 -13.84 15.27 -2.78
N SER A 293 -14.42 14.06 -2.78
CA SER A 293 -15.87 13.87 -2.91
C SER A 293 -16.62 14.46 -1.72
N ALA A 294 -16.13 14.23 -0.49
CA ALA A 294 -16.67 14.83 0.73
C ALA A 294 -16.54 16.36 0.74
N ASP A 295 -15.41 16.91 0.26
CA ASP A 295 -15.16 18.36 0.14
C ASP A 295 -16.19 19.01 -0.78
N ILE A 296 -16.45 18.43 -1.96
CA ILE A 296 -17.44 18.92 -2.93
C ILE A 296 -18.85 18.93 -2.32
N GLN A 297 -19.16 17.96 -1.47
CA GLN A 297 -20.43 17.86 -0.76
C GLN A 297 -20.50 18.75 0.50
N GLY A 298 -19.41 19.42 0.87
CA GLY A 298 -19.33 20.25 2.08
C GLY A 298 -19.36 19.45 3.39
N SER A 299 -18.99 18.17 3.36
CA SER A 299 -18.98 17.27 4.53
C SER A 299 -17.67 17.30 5.32
N THR A 300 -16.66 17.99 4.81
CA THR A 300 -15.38 18.20 5.49
C THR A 300 -15.35 19.55 6.21
N THR A 301 -14.42 19.67 7.14
CA THR A 301 -14.21 20.84 7.98
C THR A 301 -12.76 21.29 7.90
N ARG A 302 -12.46 22.47 8.44
CA ARG A 302 -11.07 22.96 8.55
C ARG A 302 -10.16 22.01 9.36
N ALA A 303 -10.74 21.23 10.28
CA ALA A 303 -9.98 20.28 11.10
C ALA A 303 -9.44 19.10 10.29
N ASP A 304 -10.06 18.79 9.14
CA ASP A 304 -9.63 17.72 8.24
C ASP A 304 -8.34 18.04 7.47
N GLY A 305 -7.84 19.27 7.63
CA GLY A 305 -6.58 19.75 7.06
C GLY A 305 -6.59 19.87 5.54
N ILE A 306 -5.67 20.67 5.01
CA ILE A 306 -5.41 20.73 3.57
C ILE A 306 -4.11 19.97 3.34
N ARG A 307 -4.19 18.87 2.61
CA ARG A 307 -3.03 18.08 2.18
C ARG A 307 -3.01 18.01 0.66
N SER A 308 -1.82 18.03 0.07
CA SER A 308 -1.68 17.78 -1.36
C SER A 308 -2.06 16.32 -1.63
N PRO A 309 -2.92 16.05 -2.64
CA PRO A 309 -3.22 14.70 -3.06
C PRO A 309 -1.93 13.94 -3.39
N LEU A 310 -1.83 12.69 -2.94
CA LEU A 310 -0.60 11.89 -3.11
C LEU A 310 -0.19 11.79 -4.58
N LEU A 311 -1.17 11.65 -5.47
CA LEU A 311 -0.96 11.57 -6.90
C LEU A 311 -0.25 12.81 -7.47
N GLU A 312 -0.52 14.01 -6.94
CA GLU A 312 0.18 15.23 -7.35
C GLU A 312 1.65 15.20 -6.94
N ILE A 313 1.93 14.72 -5.71
CA ILE A 313 3.29 14.59 -5.19
C ILE A 313 4.09 13.56 -6.00
N ILE A 314 3.48 12.39 -6.29
CA ILE A 314 4.09 11.36 -7.15
C ILE A 314 4.43 11.96 -8.52
N LEU A 315 3.49 12.66 -9.15
CA LEU A 315 3.72 13.29 -10.45
C LEU A 315 4.82 14.35 -10.41
N GLU A 316 4.92 15.14 -9.34
CA GLU A 316 6.03 16.07 -9.15
C GLU A 316 7.37 15.34 -9.14
N GLU A 317 7.51 14.32 -8.30
CA GLU A 317 8.75 13.55 -8.15
C GLU A 317 9.15 12.83 -9.45
N LEU A 318 8.21 12.14 -10.12
CA LEU A 318 8.46 11.46 -11.40
C LEU A 318 8.85 12.43 -12.53
N THR A 319 8.35 13.66 -12.50
CA THR A 319 8.70 14.67 -13.51
C THR A 319 10.02 15.37 -13.24
N TYR A 320 10.42 15.43 -11.97
CA TYR A 320 11.68 16.04 -11.54
C TYR A 320 12.85 15.05 -11.71
N ASN A 321 12.67 13.80 -11.26
CA ASN A 321 13.65 12.74 -11.35
C ASN A 321 13.23 11.71 -12.43
N LYS A 322 13.85 11.81 -13.60
CA LYS A 322 13.54 10.92 -14.72
C LYS A 322 14.10 9.50 -14.54
N ASP A 323 15.09 9.31 -13.68
CA ASP A 323 15.77 8.03 -13.50
C ASP A 323 14.90 7.02 -12.74
N ILE A 324 13.96 7.52 -11.93
CA ILE A 324 12.99 6.67 -11.21
C ILE A 324 11.73 6.38 -12.02
N LEU A 325 11.50 7.03 -13.17
CA LEU A 325 10.26 6.90 -13.92
C LEU A 325 10.03 5.48 -14.46
N ASP A 326 11.03 4.92 -15.14
CA ASP A 326 10.94 3.54 -15.67
C ASP A 326 10.86 2.52 -14.54
N PRO A 327 11.79 2.49 -13.55
CA PRO A 327 11.67 1.59 -12.40
C PRO A 327 10.30 1.68 -11.70
N PHE A 328 9.78 2.89 -11.48
CA PHE A 328 8.46 3.07 -10.87
C PHE A 328 7.34 2.46 -11.72
N LEU A 329 7.32 2.73 -13.03
CA LEU A 329 6.28 2.20 -13.92
C LEU A 329 6.40 0.68 -14.12
N GLN A 330 7.57 0.08 -13.93
CA GLN A 330 7.71 -1.38 -13.93
C GLN A 330 7.15 -2.01 -12.66
N VAL A 331 7.30 -1.35 -11.51
CA VAL A 331 6.91 -1.91 -10.20
C VAL A 331 5.47 -1.65 -9.85
N PHE A 332 4.97 -0.45 -10.13
CA PHE A 332 3.65 -0.03 -9.72
C PHE A 332 2.59 -0.65 -10.65
N ASP A 333 1.86 -1.63 -10.16
CA ASP A 333 1.04 -2.54 -10.97
C ASP A 333 -0.46 -2.44 -10.71
N GLU A 334 -0.93 -1.42 -9.97
CA GLU A 334 -2.36 -1.13 -9.87
C GLU A 334 -2.84 -0.43 -11.17
N PRO A 335 -3.69 -1.08 -12.00
CA PRO A 335 -3.98 -0.59 -13.35
C PRO A 335 -4.68 0.78 -13.40
N LYS A 336 -5.62 1.05 -12.50
CA LYS A 336 -6.39 2.30 -12.49
C LYS A 336 -5.48 3.49 -12.21
N TRP A 337 -4.70 3.41 -11.14
CA TRP A 337 -3.80 4.46 -10.70
C TRP A 337 -2.58 4.58 -11.63
N LYS A 338 -2.05 3.47 -12.15
CA LYS A 338 -0.97 3.49 -13.15
C LYS A 338 -1.41 4.24 -14.41
N LEU A 339 -2.63 3.97 -14.90
CA LEU A 339 -3.19 4.70 -16.03
C LEU A 339 -3.37 6.18 -15.70
N GLU A 340 -3.90 6.52 -14.53
CA GLU A 340 -4.10 7.91 -14.13
C GLU A 340 -2.78 8.69 -14.03
N ILE A 341 -1.73 8.08 -13.48
CA ILE A 341 -0.37 8.65 -13.43
C ILE A 341 0.13 8.92 -14.85
N VAL A 342 0.05 7.94 -15.76
CA VAL A 342 0.49 8.08 -17.15
C VAL A 342 -0.26 9.22 -17.85
N VAL A 343 -1.59 9.23 -17.72
CA VAL A 343 -2.45 10.24 -18.35
C VAL A 343 -2.10 11.64 -17.83
N LYS A 344 -2.02 11.83 -16.51
CA LYS A 344 -1.67 13.13 -15.94
C LYS A 344 -0.24 13.56 -16.28
N TYR A 345 0.70 12.63 -16.35
CA TYR A 345 2.06 12.93 -16.80
C TYR A 345 2.06 13.45 -18.25
N LEU A 346 1.36 12.78 -19.16
CA LEU A 346 1.25 13.22 -20.56
C LEU A 346 0.59 14.61 -20.65
N TRP A 347 -0.54 14.79 -19.97
CA TRP A 347 -1.29 16.05 -19.95
C TRP A 347 -0.56 17.22 -19.28
N LYS A 348 0.45 16.96 -18.44
CA LYS A 348 1.34 18.01 -17.90
C LYS A 348 2.12 18.73 -19.00
N TYR A 349 2.46 18.03 -20.09
CA TYR A 349 3.29 18.56 -21.17
C TYR A 349 2.53 18.78 -22.48
N ILE A 350 1.42 18.07 -22.70
CA ILE A 350 0.50 18.33 -23.80
C ILE A 350 -0.18 19.68 -23.55
N ALA A 351 -0.19 20.55 -24.55
CA ALA A 351 -0.95 21.79 -24.44
C ALA A 351 -2.44 21.41 -24.38
N LYS A 352 -3.14 21.83 -23.32
CA LYS A 352 -4.60 21.69 -23.26
C LYS A 352 -5.18 22.26 -24.57
N PRO A 353 -6.07 21.55 -25.27
CA PRO A 353 -6.73 22.11 -26.44
C PRO A 353 -7.31 23.47 -26.06
N SER A 354 -7.05 24.48 -26.88
CA SER A 354 -7.39 25.87 -26.59
C SER A 354 -8.87 25.99 -26.22
N ILE A 355 -9.16 26.73 -25.14
CA ILE A 355 -10.52 27.03 -24.66
C ILE A 355 -11.42 27.34 -25.86
N ARG A 356 -12.44 26.49 -26.00
CA ARG A 356 -13.48 26.52 -27.02
C ARG A 356 -13.98 27.95 -27.24
N THR A 357 -13.81 28.48 -28.44
CA THR A 357 -14.54 29.69 -28.84
C THR A 357 -16.03 29.33 -28.94
N ARG A 358 -16.90 30.32 -28.66
CA ARG A 358 -18.36 30.29 -28.41
C ARG A 358 -19.26 29.60 -29.48
N ARG A 359 -18.75 28.76 -30.37
CA ARG A 359 -19.45 28.25 -31.57
C ARG A 359 -19.50 26.74 -31.78
N SER A 360 -19.01 25.88 -30.89
CA SER A 360 -19.27 24.43 -31.01
C SER A 360 -20.24 23.93 -29.94
N ASN A 361 -21.25 23.17 -30.39
CA ASN A 361 -22.38 22.64 -29.59
C ASN A 361 -22.26 21.12 -29.36
N GLY A 362 -21.09 20.52 -29.59
CA GLY A 362 -20.85 19.12 -29.25
C GLY A 362 -20.70 18.92 -27.73
N PRO A 363 -20.88 17.68 -27.22
CA PRO A 363 -20.57 17.33 -25.82
C PRO A 363 -19.17 17.81 -25.43
N PRO A 364 -18.87 18.05 -24.14
CA PRO A 364 -17.49 18.25 -23.72
C PRO A 364 -16.68 17.03 -24.17
N ASP A 365 -15.71 17.22 -25.06
CA ASP A 365 -14.81 16.14 -25.46
C ASP A 365 -14.13 15.57 -24.20
N ASP A 366 -13.92 14.25 -24.17
CA ASP A 366 -13.17 13.47 -23.18
C ASP A 366 -11.66 13.88 -23.09
N ASP A 367 -11.41 15.16 -22.85
CA ASP A 367 -10.13 15.85 -23.03
C ASP A 367 -9.11 15.59 -21.91
N ALA A 368 -9.43 14.72 -20.95
CA ALA A 368 -8.51 14.28 -19.90
C ALA A 368 -8.39 12.74 -19.84
N SER A 369 -8.77 12.04 -20.90
CA SER A 369 -8.67 10.58 -21.00
C SER A 369 -7.34 10.12 -21.63
N PHE A 370 -7.03 8.82 -21.50
CA PHE A 370 -5.90 8.20 -22.21
C PHE A 370 -6.10 8.24 -23.73
N ASN A 371 -7.31 7.93 -24.21
CA ASN A 371 -7.61 8.03 -25.65
C ASN A 371 -7.47 9.48 -26.16
N GLY A 372 -7.90 10.46 -25.36
CA GLY A 372 -7.67 11.88 -25.62
C GLY A 372 -6.18 12.22 -25.77
N ALA A 373 -5.32 11.70 -24.88
CA ALA A 373 -3.87 11.89 -24.98
C ALA A 373 -3.28 11.22 -26.24
N LEU A 374 -3.80 10.05 -26.66
CA LEU A 374 -3.35 9.37 -27.90
C LEU A 374 -3.61 10.21 -29.15
N LYS A 375 -4.71 10.98 -29.20
CA LYS A 375 -5.01 11.88 -30.32
C LYS A 375 -3.90 12.91 -30.57
N CYS A 376 -3.12 13.29 -29.55
CA CYS A 376 -1.96 14.18 -29.72
C CYS A 376 -0.81 13.55 -30.52
N PHE A 377 -0.82 12.24 -30.70
CA PHE A 377 0.15 11.47 -31.51
C PHE A 377 -0.44 10.97 -32.83
N SER A 378 -1.67 11.36 -33.18
CA SER A 378 -2.37 10.95 -34.42
C SER A 378 -1.72 11.49 -35.70
N ASN A 379 -0.87 12.51 -35.60
CA ASN A 379 -0.12 13.06 -36.72
C ASN A 379 1.32 13.45 -36.31
N ILE A 380 2.19 13.58 -37.31
CA ILE A 380 3.63 13.86 -37.13
C ILE A 380 3.87 15.17 -36.40
N THR A 381 3.09 16.23 -36.69
CA THR A 381 3.27 17.55 -36.08
C THR A 381 2.98 17.53 -34.58
N GLY A 382 1.88 16.90 -34.17
CA GLY A 382 1.52 16.70 -32.78
C GLY A 382 2.54 15.84 -32.04
N ALA A 383 2.91 14.69 -32.64
CA ALA A 383 3.92 13.79 -32.08
C ALA A 383 5.26 14.51 -31.87
N LYS A 384 5.73 15.28 -32.87
CA LYS A 384 6.98 16.05 -32.79
C LYS A 384 6.95 17.12 -31.69
N SER A 385 5.80 17.78 -31.49
CA SER A 385 5.62 18.78 -30.43
C SER A 385 5.75 18.17 -29.04
N THR A 386 5.12 17.01 -28.82
CA THR A 386 5.14 16.32 -27.52
C THR A 386 6.50 15.69 -27.24
N ILE A 387 7.10 15.01 -28.22
CA ILE A 387 8.46 14.44 -28.13
C ILE A 387 9.47 15.51 -27.74
N LYS A 388 9.40 16.71 -28.34
CA LYS A 388 10.32 17.81 -28.02
C LYS A 388 10.28 18.22 -26.54
N LYS A 389 9.13 18.04 -25.87
CA LYS A 389 8.95 18.42 -24.46
C LYS A 389 9.38 17.33 -23.49
N ILE A 390 9.09 16.06 -23.82
CA ILE A 390 9.22 14.95 -22.86
C ILE A 390 10.43 14.05 -23.16
N ARG A 391 10.91 14.03 -24.42
CA ARG A 391 11.82 13.07 -25.09
C ARG A 391 11.10 11.81 -25.59
N THR A 392 11.63 11.23 -26.67
CA THR A 392 11.02 10.10 -27.39
C THR A 392 10.91 8.86 -26.49
N GLU A 393 11.97 8.54 -25.75
CA GLU A 393 12.06 7.33 -24.91
C GLU A 393 11.01 7.34 -23.81
N VAL A 394 10.85 8.51 -23.16
CA VAL A 394 9.87 8.70 -22.08
C VAL A 394 8.44 8.61 -22.61
N VAL A 395 8.16 9.17 -23.79
CA VAL A 395 6.83 9.04 -24.41
C VAL A 395 6.54 7.58 -24.74
N GLN A 396 7.49 6.84 -25.32
CA GLN A 396 7.31 5.42 -25.64
C GLN A 396 7.01 4.61 -24.38
N LEU A 397 7.75 4.84 -23.30
CA LEU A 397 7.55 4.22 -22.00
C LEU A 397 6.13 4.50 -21.45
N LEU A 398 5.72 5.78 -21.42
CA LEU A 398 4.39 6.19 -20.96
C LEU A 398 3.28 5.55 -21.78
N LEU A 399 3.42 5.52 -23.12
CA LEU A 399 2.41 4.90 -23.99
C LEU A 399 2.35 3.37 -23.79
N ALA A 400 3.48 2.70 -23.61
CA ALA A 400 3.52 1.26 -23.36
C ALA A 400 2.85 0.90 -22.04
N HIS A 401 3.23 1.55 -20.94
CA HIS A 401 2.63 1.28 -19.63
C HIS A 401 1.17 1.76 -19.54
N GLY A 402 0.84 2.89 -20.18
CA GLY A 402 -0.55 3.35 -20.27
C GLY A 402 -1.44 2.35 -21.01
N PHE A 403 -0.95 1.79 -22.13
CA PHE A 403 -1.68 0.76 -22.85
C PHE A 403 -1.80 -0.54 -22.05
N GLN A 404 -0.71 -0.99 -21.41
CA GLN A 404 -0.75 -2.15 -20.51
C GLN A 404 -1.77 -1.98 -19.38
N ALA A 405 -1.75 -0.82 -18.71
CA ALA A 405 -2.70 -0.50 -17.64
C ALA A 405 -4.14 -0.47 -18.16
N HIS A 406 -4.37 0.13 -19.33
CA HIS A 406 -5.68 0.17 -19.96
C HIS A 406 -6.23 -1.22 -20.29
N LEU A 407 -5.39 -2.14 -20.77
CA LEU A 407 -5.77 -3.53 -21.05
C LEU A 407 -6.11 -4.32 -19.78
N SER A 408 -5.49 -3.98 -18.66
CA SER A 408 -5.69 -4.65 -17.37
C SER A 408 -6.87 -4.12 -16.57
N LEU A 409 -7.57 -3.07 -17.04
CA LEU A 409 -8.75 -2.55 -16.36
C LEU A 409 -9.93 -3.54 -16.49
N PRO A 410 -10.68 -3.79 -15.41
CA PRO A 410 -11.95 -4.53 -15.50
C PRO A 410 -12.90 -3.86 -16.49
N CYS A 411 -13.59 -4.64 -17.34
CA CYS A 411 -14.52 -4.10 -18.35
C CYS A 411 -15.59 -3.14 -17.77
N GLU A 412 -15.92 -3.25 -16.49
CA GLU A 412 -16.88 -2.37 -15.81
C GLU A 412 -16.35 -0.95 -15.56
N ASN A 413 -15.03 -0.76 -15.43
CA ASN A 413 -14.42 0.57 -15.22
C ASN A 413 -14.25 1.38 -16.51
N LEU A 414 -14.47 0.76 -17.68
CA LEU A 414 -14.52 1.45 -18.98
C LEU A 414 -15.83 2.26 -19.16
N LEU A 415 -16.79 2.13 -18.24
CA LEU A 415 -18.15 2.68 -18.34
C LEU A 415 -18.42 3.94 -17.51
N VAL A 416 -17.44 4.47 -16.76
CA VAL A 416 -17.64 5.72 -16.01
C VAL A 416 -17.44 6.91 -16.96
N GLY A 417 -18.37 7.02 -17.90
CA GLY A 417 -18.48 7.99 -18.96
C GLY A 417 -19.75 7.67 -19.75
N ASP A 418 -20.85 8.29 -19.31
CA ASP A 418 -22.18 8.31 -19.92
C ASP A 418 -23.16 7.14 -19.70
N THR A 419 -24.36 7.59 -19.33
CA THR A 419 -25.62 6.90 -19.03
C THR A 419 -26.11 5.93 -20.10
N SER A 420 -26.57 4.77 -19.62
CA SER A 420 -27.73 4.00 -20.10
C SER A 420 -28.00 3.97 -21.61
N THR A 421 -27.45 2.98 -22.31
CA THR A 421 -28.21 2.17 -23.28
C THR A 421 -27.57 0.79 -23.36
N SER A 422 -28.40 -0.25 -23.20
CA SER A 422 -28.04 -1.63 -23.48
C SER A 422 -27.65 -1.76 -24.96
N ASP A 423 -26.43 -2.17 -25.23
CA ASP A 423 -26.09 -3.10 -26.32
C ASP A 423 -24.65 -3.60 -26.14
N GLY A 424 -24.49 -4.92 -26.16
CA GLY A 424 -23.22 -5.62 -25.88
C GLY A 424 -22.14 -5.48 -26.95
N GLU A 425 -22.24 -4.52 -27.87
CA GLU A 425 -21.29 -4.32 -28.98
C GLU A 425 -20.27 -3.18 -28.71
N THR A 426 -20.59 -2.23 -27.82
CA THR A 426 -19.80 -0.98 -27.63
C THR A 426 -18.43 -1.20 -26.98
N SER A 427 -18.28 -2.23 -26.14
CA SER A 427 -17.00 -2.53 -25.46
C SER A 427 -15.90 -2.96 -26.44
N SER A 428 -16.26 -3.71 -27.49
CA SER A 428 -15.30 -4.17 -28.50
C SER A 428 -14.79 -3.04 -29.42
N GLY A 429 -15.64 -2.06 -29.71
CA GLY A 429 -15.29 -0.90 -30.54
C GLY A 429 -14.28 0.04 -29.88
N SER A 430 -14.39 0.24 -28.56
CA SER A 430 -13.47 1.11 -27.80
C SER A 430 -12.04 0.56 -27.76
N LEU A 431 -11.87 -0.76 -27.57
CA LEU A 431 -10.54 -1.37 -27.52
C LEU A 431 -9.84 -1.38 -28.89
N VAL A 432 -10.60 -1.64 -29.97
CA VAL A 432 -10.06 -1.59 -31.34
C VAL A 432 -9.57 -0.17 -31.66
N GLU A 433 -10.36 0.84 -31.30
CA GLU A 433 -9.96 2.25 -31.49
C GLU A 433 -8.67 2.58 -30.74
N VAL A 434 -8.55 2.17 -29.47
CA VAL A 434 -7.32 2.39 -28.68
C VAL A 434 -6.12 1.68 -29.30
N CYS A 435 -6.28 0.44 -29.78
CA CYS A 435 -5.22 -0.29 -30.47
C CYS A 435 -4.76 0.45 -31.75
N GLU A 436 -5.70 0.91 -32.57
CA GLU A 436 -5.40 1.67 -33.78
C GLU A 436 -4.67 3.00 -33.45
N ASN A 437 -5.12 3.69 -32.40
CA ASN A 437 -4.52 4.93 -31.94
C ASN A 437 -3.09 4.71 -31.42
N ILE A 438 -2.83 3.62 -30.70
CA ILE A 438 -1.48 3.24 -30.27
C ILE A 438 -0.57 2.94 -31.47
N ILE A 439 -1.03 2.14 -32.44
CA ILE A 439 -0.26 1.83 -33.65
C ILE A 439 0.07 3.11 -34.42
N SER A 440 -0.92 4.00 -34.56
CA SER A 440 -0.76 5.31 -35.20
C SER A 440 0.27 6.18 -34.46
N ALA A 441 0.18 6.23 -33.13
CA ALA A 441 1.12 6.98 -32.29
C ALA A 441 2.57 6.54 -32.53
N PHE A 442 2.87 5.23 -32.42
CA PHE A 442 4.23 4.72 -32.64
C PHE A 442 4.73 4.95 -34.08
N LYS A 443 3.87 4.82 -35.10
CA LYS A 443 4.23 5.14 -36.49
C LYS A 443 4.63 6.61 -36.66
N ASN A 444 3.82 7.52 -36.11
CA ASN A 444 4.07 8.96 -36.21
C ASN A 444 5.28 9.40 -35.39
N MET A 445 5.50 8.81 -34.21
CA MET A 445 6.71 9.06 -33.42
C MET A 445 7.97 8.64 -34.17
N LYS A 446 7.99 7.44 -34.78
CA LYS A 446 9.11 6.96 -35.59
C LYS A 446 9.41 7.87 -36.79
N ALA A 447 8.39 8.52 -37.35
CA ALA A 447 8.54 9.49 -38.43
C ALA A 447 9.01 10.87 -37.92
N ALA A 448 8.62 11.25 -36.71
CA ALA A 448 8.94 12.54 -36.08
C ALA A 448 10.34 12.58 -35.44
N ASP A 449 10.90 11.41 -35.09
CA ASP A 449 12.23 11.21 -34.49
C ASP A 449 13.37 11.21 -35.53
N LYS A 450 13.02 11.27 -36.82
CA LYS A 450 13.93 11.53 -37.93
C LYS A 450 14.04 13.04 -38.19
#